data_AF-F3GLW1-F1
#
_entry.id   AF-F3GLW1-F1
#
_cell.length_a   1.000
_cell.length_b   1.000
_cell.length_c   1.000
_cell.angle_alpha   90.00
_cell.angle_beta   90.00
_cell.angle_gamma   90.00
#
_symmetry.space_group_name_H-M   'P 1'
#
loop_
_entity.id
_entity.type
_entity.pdbx_description
1 polymer ?
#
loop_
_entity_poly.entity_id
_entity_poly.type
_entity_poly.pdbx_seq_one_letter_code
_entity_poly.pdbx_strand_id
1 'polypeptide(L)'
;KALQSQHFAPPDHRRRPFDNKELSCSTFALPPPSSRWLLLLSSLPAMAEEVRYNQISLRAEVNQEVQRDLMLVTLYTEAQDSDPAKLAAQITETLNKALGQARQVKDVKIRQGSRNSYPVYDDKGQKITGWRERAE
;
A
#
# COMPACT_ATOMS: atom_id res chain seq x y z
N LYS A 1 10.55 -30.95 -3.92
CA LYS A 1 9.75 -30.25 -4.96
C LYS A 1 8.34 -30.09 -4.39
N ALA A 2 8.03 -28.97 -3.76
CA ALA A 2 6.69 -28.67 -3.25
C ALA A 2 6.29 -27.32 -3.84
N LEU A 3 5.31 -27.33 -4.73
CA LEU A 3 4.67 -26.15 -5.31
C LEU A 3 3.39 -25.92 -4.50
N GLN A 4 3.40 -24.94 -3.59
CA GLN A 4 2.18 -24.52 -2.90
C GLN A 4 1.59 -23.33 -3.66
N SER A 5 0.49 -23.56 -4.36
CA SER A 5 -0.37 -22.52 -4.95
C SER A 5 -1.04 -21.73 -3.84
N GLN A 6 -0.76 -20.43 -3.73
CA GLN A 6 -1.50 -19.52 -2.85
C GLN A 6 -2.39 -18.60 -3.68
N HIS A 7 -3.69 -18.70 -3.38
CA HIS A 7 -4.78 -17.86 -3.88
C HIS A 7 -4.56 -16.43 -3.38
N PHE A 8 -4.48 -15.45 -4.29
CA PHE A 8 -4.14 -14.05 -3.98
C PHE A 8 -5.43 -13.21 -3.93
N ALA A 9 -5.74 -12.61 -2.78
CA ALA A 9 -6.81 -11.62 -2.65
C ALA A 9 -6.36 -10.24 -3.17
N PRO A 10 -7.24 -9.44 -3.82
CA PRO A 10 -6.87 -8.14 -4.37
C PRO A 10 -6.77 -7.03 -3.29
N PRO A 11 -5.87 -6.03 -3.46
CA PRO A 11 -5.72 -4.93 -2.49
C PRO A 11 -6.79 -3.84 -2.67
N ASP A 12 -7.26 -3.31 -1.53
CA ASP A 12 -8.25 -2.24 -1.40
C ASP A 12 -7.68 -0.87 -1.85
N HIS A 13 -8.32 -0.25 -2.85
CA HIS A 13 -7.97 1.07 -3.36
C HIS A 13 -8.59 2.17 -2.50
N ARG A 14 -7.88 2.56 -1.42
CA ARG A 14 -8.21 3.77 -0.66
C ARG A 14 -8.10 5.02 -1.54
N ARG A 15 -9.25 5.61 -1.87
CA ARG A 15 -9.37 6.94 -2.49
C ARG A 15 -8.83 8.01 -1.54
N ARG A 16 -7.95 8.90 -2.03
CA ARG A 16 -7.61 10.14 -1.30
C ARG A 16 -8.63 11.23 -1.63
N PRO A 17 -9.16 11.98 -0.65
CA PRO A 17 -10.03 13.11 -0.91
C PRO A 17 -9.23 14.31 -1.40
N PHE A 18 -9.79 15.06 -2.35
CA PHE A 18 -9.30 16.36 -2.77
C PHE A 18 -9.67 17.42 -1.73
N ASP A 19 -8.70 18.22 -1.30
CA ASP A 19 -8.89 19.37 -0.39
C ASP A 19 -9.55 20.54 -1.13
N ASN A 20 -10.76 20.93 -0.70
CA ASN A 20 -11.41 22.18 -1.09
C ASN A 20 -10.98 23.30 -0.14
N LYS A 21 -10.32 24.32 -0.68
CA LYS A 21 -9.91 25.52 0.06
C LYS A 21 -10.99 26.59 -0.11
N GLU A 22 -11.85 26.76 0.89
CA GLU A 22 -12.80 27.88 0.92
C GLU A 22 -12.12 29.16 1.44
N LEU A 23 -12.22 30.24 0.67
CA LEU A 23 -11.85 31.59 1.06
C LEU A 23 -13.10 32.26 1.64
N SER A 24 -13.13 32.48 2.96
CA SER A 24 -14.15 33.26 3.63
C SER A 24 -13.82 34.75 3.55
N CYS A 25 -14.74 35.54 2.99
CA CYS A 25 -14.65 37.00 2.96
C CYS A 25 -16.02 37.60 3.27
N SER A 26 -16.29 37.88 4.55
CA SER A 26 -17.31 38.85 5.03
C SER A 26 -16.99 39.06 6.53
N THR A 27 -17.07 40.23 7.16
CA THR A 27 -18.03 41.32 7.06
C THR A 27 -17.46 42.54 7.80
N PHE A 28 -17.66 43.73 7.23
CA PHE A 28 -17.32 45.03 7.81
C PHE A 28 -18.45 45.50 8.76
N ALA A 29 -18.08 46.11 9.88
CA ALA A 29 -18.99 46.68 10.91
C ALA A 29 -19.52 48.07 10.52
N LEU A 30 -20.73 48.48 10.99
CA LEU A 30 -21.06 49.68 11.81
C LEU A 30 -22.61 49.94 11.95
N PRO A 31 -23.13 50.95 12.71
CA PRO A 31 -23.88 50.80 13.99
C PRO A 31 -25.36 51.32 13.95
N PRO A 32 -26.15 51.28 15.06
CA PRO A 32 -27.57 51.66 15.06
C PRO A 32 -27.84 53.11 15.51
N PRO A 33 -28.85 53.77 14.92
CA PRO A 33 -29.57 54.82 15.65
C PRO A 33 -31.11 54.69 15.59
N SER A 34 -31.70 54.65 16.79
CA SER A 34 -33.00 55.18 17.24
C SER A 34 -34.06 55.69 16.23
N SER A 35 -35.20 54.98 16.22
CA SER A 35 -36.60 55.46 16.24
C SER A 35 -37.05 56.63 15.33
N ARG A 36 -37.85 56.31 14.29
CA ARG A 36 -38.91 57.19 13.74
C ARG A 36 -39.95 56.43 12.89
N TRP A 37 -41.20 56.50 13.36
CA TRP A 37 -42.51 56.49 12.69
C TRP A 37 -42.74 55.83 11.32
N LEU A 38 -43.66 54.85 11.38
CA LEU A 38 -44.76 54.50 10.47
C LEU A 38 -44.63 54.65 8.94
N LEU A 39 -45.06 53.54 8.32
CA LEU A 39 -45.61 53.36 6.98
C LEU A 39 -44.62 53.46 5.83
N LEU A 40 -44.26 52.28 5.31
CA LEU A 40 -44.33 52.01 3.88
C LEU A 40 -44.35 50.49 3.67
N LEU A 41 -45.35 50.03 2.94
CA LEU A 41 -45.37 48.76 2.23
C LEU A 41 -44.00 48.50 1.60
N SER A 42 -43.25 47.53 2.13
CA SER A 42 -42.09 46.99 1.45
C SER A 42 -42.13 45.48 1.53
N SER A 43 -42.72 44.93 0.46
CA SER A 43 -42.38 43.67 -0.19
C SER A 43 -41.75 42.61 0.71
N LEU A 44 -42.43 41.48 0.88
CA LEU A 44 -41.71 40.22 1.10
C LEU A 44 -40.57 40.18 0.07
N PRO A 45 -39.32 39.83 0.42
CA PRO A 45 -38.42 39.35 -0.60
C PRO A 45 -39.15 38.13 -1.18
N ALA A 46 -39.64 38.28 -2.41
CA ALA A 46 -39.81 37.13 -3.26
C ALA A 46 -38.46 36.44 -3.21
N MET A 47 -38.40 35.30 -2.52
CA MET A 47 -37.30 34.37 -2.68
C MET A 47 -37.37 34.01 -4.15
N ALA A 48 -36.62 34.74 -4.97
CA ALA A 48 -36.34 34.34 -6.33
C ALA A 48 -35.60 33.03 -6.15
N GLU A 49 -36.34 31.93 -6.23
CA GLU A 49 -35.76 30.61 -6.42
C GLU A 49 -34.82 30.75 -7.62
N GLU A 50 -33.53 30.77 -7.35
CA GLU A 50 -32.51 31.03 -8.35
C GLU A 50 -32.66 29.96 -9.42
N VAL A 51 -33.02 30.38 -10.62
CA VAL A 51 -33.38 29.49 -11.71
C VAL A 51 -32.13 28.75 -12.18
N ARG A 52 -31.86 27.58 -11.58
CA ARG A 52 -30.71 26.73 -11.90
C ARG A 52 -31.00 25.90 -13.14
N TYR A 53 -30.88 26.50 -14.32
CA TYR A 53 -30.81 25.78 -15.59
C TYR A 53 -29.34 25.60 -16.03
N ASN A 54 -29.08 24.53 -16.78
CA ASN A 54 -27.75 24.12 -17.27
C ASN A 54 -26.78 23.56 -16.22
N GLN A 55 -27.27 22.84 -15.22
CA GLN A 55 -26.41 22.08 -14.31
C GLN A 55 -26.27 20.65 -14.81
N ILE A 56 -25.23 20.39 -15.60
CA ILE A 56 -24.90 19.05 -16.09
C ILE A 56 -23.73 18.53 -15.27
N SER A 57 -23.99 17.54 -14.42
CA SER A 57 -22.95 16.80 -13.71
C SER A 57 -22.47 15.64 -14.57
N LEU A 58 -21.39 15.89 -15.34
CA LEU A 58 -20.72 14.83 -16.09
C LEU A 58 -19.68 14.15 -15.22
N ARG A 59 -19.84 12.84 -15.04
CA ARG A 59 -18.80 11.95 -14.52
C ARG A 59 -18.28 11.12 -15.69
N ALA A 60 -17.01 11.30 -16.02
CA ALA A 60 -16.29 10.43 -16.92
C ALA A 60 -15.33 9.57 -16.08
N GLU A 61 -15.46 8.26 -16.19
CA GLU A 61 -14.52 7.30 -15.61
C GLU A 61 -13.79 6.63 -16.78
N VAL A 62 -12.46 6.67 -16.76
CA VAL A 62 -11.62 5.96 -17.73
C VAL A 62 -10.87 4.89 -16.94
N ASN A 63 -11.21 3.63 -17.20
CA ASN A 63 -10.51 2.49 -16.64
C ASN A 63 -9.55 1.97 -17.71
N GLN A 64 -8.27 1.83 -17.35
CA GLN A 64 -7.28 1.19 -18.20
C GLN A 64 -6.79 -0.07 -17.50
N GLU A 65 -6.97 -1.20 -18.17
CA GLU A 65 -6.35 -2.45 -17.78
C GLU A 65 -4.88 -2.44 -18.24
N VAL A 66 -3.96 -2.51 -17.29
CA VAL A 66 -2.51 -2.52 -17.56
C VAL A 66 -2.00 -3.95 -17.45
N GLN A 67 -1.39 -4.44 -18.53
CA GLN A 67 -0.78 -5.77 -18.57
C GLN A 67 0.44 -5.86 -17.64
N ARG A 68 0.65 -7.04 -17.05
CA ARG A 68 1.77 -7.28 -16.13
C ARG A 68 3.02 -7.68 -16.92
N ASP A 69 3.93 -6.72 -17.09
CA ASP A 69 5.16 -6.92 -17.88
C ASP A 69 6.34 -7.47 -17.06
N LEU A 70 6.19 -7.60 -15.74
CA LEU A 70 7.25 -8.05 -14.83
C LEU A 70 6.79 -9.24 -13.99
N MET A 71 7.66 -10.25 -13.91
CA MET A 71 7.54 -11.37 -12.99
C MET A 71 8.53 -11.21 -11.84
N LEU A 72 8.03 -11.29 -10.60
CA LEU A 72 8.85 -11.37 -9.40
C LEU A 72 8.88 -12.81 -8.90
N VAL A 73 10.07 -13.38 -8.77
CA VAL A 73 10.28 -14.74 -8.23
C VAL A 73 11.21 -14.64 -7.03
N THR A 74 10.78 -15.18 -5.89
CA THR A 74 11.62 -15.36 -4.71
C THR A 74 11.98 -16.83 -4.59
N LEU A 75 13.27 -17.12 -4.64
CA LEU A 75 13.80 -18.46 -4.38
C LEU A 75 14.34 -18.50 -2.96
N TYR A 76 14.36 -19.68 -2.36
CA TYR A 76 14.99 -19.86 -1.06
C TYR A 76 15.67 -21.22 -0.99
N THR A 77 16.68 -21.30 -0.13
CA THR A 77 17.30 -22.56 0.29
C THR A 77 17.14 -22.71 1.79
N GLU A 78 16.91 -23.93 2.25
CA GLU A 78 16.77 -24.26 3.66
C GLU A 78 17.50 -25.56 3.97
N ALA A 79 18.23 -25.59 5.07
CA ALA A 79 18.94 -26.77 5.55
C ALA A 79 18.94 -26.82 7.07
N GLN A 80 19.20 -28.01 7.63
CA GLN A 80 19.33 -28.23 9.06
C GLN A 80 20.58 -29.07 9.34
N ASP A 81 21.38 -28.66 10.32
CA ASP A 81 22.50 -29.45 10.84
C ASP A 81 22.62 -29.23 12.35
N SER A 82 23.22 -30.20 13.03
CA SER A 82 23.62 -30.08 14.44
C SER A 82 24.72 -29.04 14.65
N ASP A 83 25.61 -28.85 13.66
CA ASP A 83 26.69 -27.87 13.69
C ASP A 83 26.30 -26.57 12.95
N PRO A 84 26.12 -25.44 13.66
CA PRO A 84 25.74 -24.18 13.04
C PRO A 84 26.81 -23.60 12.10
N ALA A 85 28.10 -23.88 12.33
CA ALA A 85 29.16 -23.35 11.48
C ALA A 85 29.16 -24.04 10.10
N LYS A 86 29.02 -25.37 10.11
CA LYS A 86 28.88 -26.17 8.90
C LYS A 86 27.60 -25.85 8.14
N LEU A 87 26.48 -25.66 8.85
CA LEU A 87 25.21 -25.23 8.26
C LEU A 87 25.36 -23.89 7.51
N ALA A 88 25.96 -22.90 8.17
CA ALA A 88 26.16 -21.58 7.59
C ALA A 88 27.04 -21.63 6.33
N ALA A 89 28.09 -22.45 6.34
CA ALA A 89 28.96 -22.66 5.18
C ALA A 89 28.19 -23.31 4.01
N GLN A 90 27.40 -24.36 4.29
CA GLN A 90 26.60 -25.06 3.28
C GLN A 90 25.56 -24.16 2.62
N ILE A 91 24.83 -23.36 3.40
CA ILE A 91 23.84 -22.40 2.86
C ILE A 91 24.55 -21.36 2.01
N THR A 92 25.66 -20.79 2.49
CA THR A 92 26.43 -19.77 1.77
C THR A 92 26.98 -20.30 0.45
N GLU A 93 27.51 -21.52 0.43
CA GLU A 93 28.00 -22.16 -0.78
C GLU A 93 26.88 -22.36 -1.80
N THR A 94 25.75 -22.90 -1.36
CA THR A 94 24.57 -23.14 -2.22
C THR A 94 24.03 -21.83 -2.80
N LEU A 95 23.94 -20.78 -1.98
CA LEU A 95 23.45 -19.47 -2.38
C LEU A 95 24.42 -18.79 -3.37
N ASN A 96 25.73 -18.87 -3.13
CA ASN A 96 26.73 -18.33 -4.06
C ASN A 96 26.73 -19.05 -5.41
N LYS A 97 26.52 -20.38 -5.42
CA LYS A 97 26.35 -21.15 -6.66
C LYS A 97 25.11 -20.68 -7.43
N ALA A 98 23.97 -20.54 -6.75
CA ALA A 98 22.73 -20.06 -7.36
C ALA A 98 22.88 -18.63 -7.92
N LEU A 99 23.52 -17.73 -7.18
CA LEU A 99 23.81 -16.37 -7.64
C LEU A 99 24.77 -16.36 -8.84
N GLY A 100 25.77 -17.24 -8.85
CA GLY A 100 26.67 -17.40 -9.99
C GLY A 100 25.92 -17.79 -11.27
N GLN A 101 24.97 -18.71 -11.17
CA GLN A 101 24.11 -19.10 -12.29
C GLN A 101 23.15 -17.97 -12.70
N ALA A 102 22.48 -17.34 -11.75
CA ALA A 102 21.52 -16.28 -12.03
C ALA A 102 22.17 -15.08 -12.74
N ARG A 103 23.40 -14.70 -12.34
CA ARG A 103 24.16 -13.59 -12.94
C ARG A 103 24.52 -13.81 -14.42
N GLN A 104 24.47 -15.03 -14.92
CA GLN A 104 24.72 -15.32 -16.35
C GLN A 104 23.54 -14.86 -17.23
N VAL A 105 22.36 -14.67 -16.65
CA VAL A 105 21.16 -14.22 -17.34
C VAL A 105 21.06 -12.69 -17.24
N LYS A 106 21.37 -12.00 -18.34
CA LYS A 106 21.49 -10.53 -18.37
C LYS A 106 20.18 -9.78 -18.15
N ASP A 107 19.05 -10.41 -18.50
CA ASP A 107 17.73 -9.76 -18.46
C ASP A 107 17.04 -9.87 -17.08
N VAL A 108 17.66 -10.56 -16.11
CA VAL A 108 17.10 -10.77 -14.77
C VAL A 108 17.78 -9.84 -13.76
N LYS A 109 16.97 -9.06 -13.04
CA LYS A 109 17.44 -8.25 -11.90
C LYS A 109 17.45 -9.10 -10.64
N ILE A 110 18.63 -9.32 -10.07
CA ILE A 110 18.83 -10.17 -8.90
C ILE A 110 18.95 -9.30 -7.65
N ARG A 111 18.31 -9.74 -6.56
CA ARG A 111 18.45 -9.18 -5.22
C ARG A 111 18.60 -10.31 -4.23
N GLN A 112 19.50 -10.16 -3.26
CA GLN A 112 19.56 -11.05 -2.10
C GLN A 112 18.45 -10.63 -1.12
N GLY A 113 17.81 -11.63 -0.52
CA GLY A 113 16.74 -11.46 0.45
C GLY A 113 17.22 -11.61 1.88
N SER A 114 16.35 -12.17 2.72
CA SER A 114 16.63 -12.38 4.14
C SER A 114 17.35 -13.70 4.39
N ARG A 115 18.15 -13.75 5.46
CA ARG A 115 18.78 -14.97 5.96
C ARG A 115 18.55 -15.08 7.46
N ASN A 116 17.88 -16.16 7.87
CA ASN A 116 17.46 -16.38 9.25
C ASN A 116 17.84 -17.80 9.70
N SER A 117 18.34 -17.91 10.92
CA SER A 117 18.70 -19.19 11.55
C SER A 117 17.87 -19.38 12.83
N TYR A 118 17.33 -20.59 13.00
CA TYR A 118 16.43 -20.95 14.09
C TYR A 118 16.93 -22.21 14.80
N PRO A 119 16.82 -22.30 16.13
CA PRO A 119 17.08 -23.55 16.84
C PRO A 119 15.99 -24.58 16.54
N VAL A 120 16.39 -25.83 16.39
CA VAL A 120 15.51 -26.99 16.29
C VAL A 120 15.59 -27.76 17.60
N TYR A 121 14.43 -28.05 18.18
CA TYR A 121 14.33 -28.75 19.46
C TYR A 121 13.97 -30.23 19.27
N ASP A 122 14.16 -31.02 20.32
CA ASP A 122 13.62 -32.39 20.39
C ASP A 122 12.09 -32.40 20.48
N ASP A 123 11.49 -33.58 20.36
CA ASP A 123 10.03 -33.77 20.45
C ASP A 123 9.42 -33.30 21.78
N LYS A 124 10.25 -33.14 22.83
CA LYS A 124 9.86 -32.68 24.16
C LYS A 124 10.09 -31.18 24.37
N GLY A 125 10.68 -30.49 23.39
CA GLY A 125 11.01 -29.06 23.46
C GLY A 125 12.11 -28.70 24.46
N GLN A 126 12.87 -29.68 24.99
CA GLN A 126 13.78 -29.43 26.11
C GLN A 126 15.21 -29.13 25.67
N LYS A 127 15.66 -29.76 24.59
CA LYS A 127 17.03 -29.63 24.10
C LYS A 127 17.07 -29.20 22.64
N ILE A 128 18.02 -28.32 22.33
CA ILE A 128 18.38 -28.00 20.94
C ILE A 128 19.07 -29.22 20.33
N THR A 129 18.44 -29.82 19.34
CA THR A 129 18.95 -30.96 18.56
C THR A 129 19.73 -30.50 17.33
N GLY A 130 19.52 -29.26 16.89
CA GLY A 130 20.32 -28.63 15.85
C GLY A 130 19.84 -27.23 15.51
N TRP A 131 20.30 -26.74 14.37
CA TRP A 131 19.95 -25.44 13.82
C TRP A 131 19.37 -25.62 12.43
N ARG A 132 18.38 -24.80 12.09
CA ARG A 132 17.80 -24.73 10.76
C ARG A 132 17.96 -23.32 10.23
N GLU A 133 18.43 -23.22 9.00
CA GLU A 133 18.71 -21.95 8.38
C GLU A 133 18.03 -21.84 7.04
N ARG A 134 17.45 -20.67 6.78
CA ARG A 134 16.80 -20.30 5.52
C ARG A 134 17.43 -19.04 4.97
N ALA A 135 17.71 -19.03 3.66
CA ALA A 135 18.22 -17.86 2.95
C ALA A 135 17.50 -17.67 1.61
N GLU A 136 17.30 -16.40 1.23
CA GLU A 136 16.62 -15.93 0.01
C GLU A 136 17.56 -15.13 -0.90
#